data_AF-A0A1M5TLR7-F1
#
_entry.id   AF-A0A1M5TLR7-F1
#
_cell.length_a   1.000
_cell.length_b   1.000
_cell.length_c   1.000
_cell.angle_alpha   90.00
_cell.angle_beta   90.00
_cell.angle_gamma   90.00
#
_symmetry.space_group_name_H-M   'P 1'
#
loop_
_entity.id
_entity.type
_entity.pdbx_description
1 polymer ?
#
loop_
_entity_poly.entity_id
_entity_poly.type
_entity_poly.pdbx_seq_one_letter_code
_entity_poly.pdbx_strand_id
1 'polypeptide(L)'
;MKLSSRISFRAAVTALLAVLAGGLLWAGVPVLAADAAQNSSPVAENLSYNTFRDIPVKGQLSASDPEGDALTFEIADLPKKGIVQTEGDGSFVYTPEAGKKGQDSFSYIAVDTAGNLSDKGIVTISINKQSTKLTYADMADNGSYYSALVLAEKGILTGEKLGSEYFFRPDATVTRGEFLAMCLAMDDTKTLPGITRTGFSDDASIPMWVKPYVSTALMSGIITGFRDGDGQLIFAPQEPITMSEAAVVLNNVLKVSDVEAVDAISQDVCPAWAYQAEVNLSACNILQPAAVQAVPQVLTRAQAADMLVASMEVVNARDSGGSLLSWLK
;
A
#
# COMPACT_ATOMS: atom_id res chain seq x y z
N MET A 1 -55.41 33.18 9.43
CA MET A 1 -56.61 32.87 10.25
C MET A 1 -57.51 31.92 9.46
N LYS A 2 -57.80 30.75 10.03
CA LYS A 2 -58.85 29.74 9.72
C LYS A 2 -58.85 29.08 8.32
N LEU A 3 -58.42 27.81 8.16
CA LEU A 3 -59.07 26.50 8.44
C LEU A 3 -60.34 26.17 7.62
N SER A 4 -60.29 25.03 6.90
CA SER A 4 -61.24 23.88 6.90
C SER A 4 -61.34 23.27 5.47
N SER A 5 -60.84 22.08 5.14
CA SER A 5 -61.26 20.69 5.49
C SER A 5 -62.63 20.24 4.94
N ARG A 6 -62.64 19.07 4.25
CA ARG A 6 -63.68 18.03 4.02
C ARG A 6 -63.18 17.13 2.85
N ILE A 7 -62.84 15.83 2.91
CA ILE A 7 -63.54 14.61 3.39
C ILE A 7 -64.95 14.53 2.77
N SER A 8 -65.42 13.54 1.99
CA SER A 8 -64.95 12.22 1.49
C SER A 8 -66.09 11.57 0.63
N PHE A 9 -65.87 10.32 0.16
CA PHE A 9 -66.84 9.21 -0.13
C PHE A 9 -67.27 8.82 -1.57
N ARG A 10 -66.92 7.55 -1.93
CA ARG A 10 -67.68 6.44 -2.60
C ARG A 10 -68.28 6.67 -4.01
N ALA A 11 -68.50 5.71 -4.92
CA ALA A 11 -68.22 4.28 -5.14
C ALA A 11 -68.87 3.91 -6.52
N ALA A 12 -68.70 2.66 -6.98
CA ALA A 12 -69.43 1.92 -8.05
C ALA A 12 -68.87 2.06 -9.49
N VAL A 13 -68.30 1.01 -10.13
CA VAL A 13 -68.93 -0.23 -10.69
C VAL A 13 -69.81 0.13 -11.90
N THR A 14 -69.61 -0.36 -13.13
CA THR A 14 -70.09 -1.67 -13.63
C THR A 14 -69.69 -1.90 -15.13
N ALA A 15 -69.50 -3.19 -15.50
CA ALA A 15 -69.73 -3.89 -16.80
C ALA A 15 -68.88 -3.54 -18.04
N LEU A 16 -68.07 -4.41 -18.69
CA LEU A 16 -68.07 -5.85 -19.09
C LEU A 16 -68.71 -6.14 -20.47
N LEU A 17 -67.97 -6.95 -21.26
CA LEU A 17 -68.29 -7.76 -22.47
C LEU A 17 -67.90 -7.12 -23.81
N ALA A 18 -67.28 -7.81 -24.78
CA ALA A 18 -66.71 -9.15 -24.89
C ALA A 18 -65.89 -9.19 -26.21
N VAL A 19 -64.76 -9.91 -26.28
CA VAL A 19 -64.27 -10.45 -27.57
C VAL A 19 -63.74 -11.86 -27.39
N LEU A 20 -64.12 -12.66 -28.38
CA LEU A 20 -63.97 -14.09 -28.62
C LEU A 20 -62.56 -14.66 -28.54
N ALA A 21 -62.57 -15.96 -28.21
CA ALA A 21 -61.46 -16.90 -28.22
C ALA A 21 -60.87 -17.17 -29.61
N GLY A 22 -59.56 -17.40 -29.62
CA GLY A 22 -58.81 -18.02 -30.71
C GLY A 22 -57.37 -18.23 -30.26
N GLY A 23 -57.02 -19.47 -29.91
CA GLY A 23 -55.82 -19.82 -29.15
C GLY A 23 -54.49 -19.54 -29.84
N LEU A 24 -53.53 -19.08 -29.04
CA LEU A 24 -52.10 -19.37 -29.14
C LEU A 24 -51.55 -19.37 -27.72
N LEU A 25 -50.85 -20.45 -27.37
CA LEU A 25 -50.18 -20.65 -26.09
C LEU A 25 -49.18 -19.51 -25.85
N TRP A 26 -49.48 -18.58 -24.94
CA TRP A 26 -48.44 -17.77 -24.32
C TRP A 26 -47.96 -18.54 -23.09
N ALA A 27 -46.91 -19.33 -23.28
CA ALA A 27 -46.09 -19.78 -22.17
C ALA A 27 -45.62 -18.53 -21.42
N GLY A 28 -45.95 -18.42 -20.14
CA GLY A 28 -45.46 -17.34 -19.30
C GLY A 28 -43.96 -17.22 -19.50
N VAL A 29 -43.51 -16.06 -19.94
CA VAL A 29 -42.09 -15.71 -19.78
C VAL A 29 -41.91 -15.65 -18.27
N PRO A 30 -41.15 -16.56 -17.63
CA PRO A 30 -40.77 -16.28 -16.27
C PRO A 30 -39.99 -14.97 -16.36
N VAL A 31 -40.52 -13.93 -15.72
CA VAL A 31 -39.66 -12.84 -15.29
C VAL A 31 -38.63 -13.54 -14.42
N LEU A 32 -37.41 -13.69 -14.96
CA LEU A 32 -36.27 -14.08 -14.16
C LEU A 32 -36.16 -12.99 -13.10
N ALA A 33 -36.65 -13.29 -11.90
CA ALA A 33 -36.16 -12.61 -10.72
C ALA A 33 -34.66 -12.82 -10.76
N ALA A 34 -33.90 -11.74 -11.01
CA ALA A 34 -32.48 -11.76 -10.75
C ALA A 34 -32.32 -12.18 -9.28
N ASP A 35 -31.44 -13.15 -9.09
CA ASP A 35 -31.29 -13.97 -7.90
C ASP A 35 -30.83 -13.12 -6.70
N ALA A 36 -31.77 -12.46 -6.02
CA ALA A 36 -31.51 -11.64 -4.82
C ALA A 36 -31.28 -12.49 -3.55
N ALA A 37 -31.03 -13.79 -3.69
CA ALA A 37 -31.03 -14.73 -2.57
C ALA A 37 -29.62 -15.15 -2.11
N GLN A 38 -28.54 -14.65 -2.74
CA GLN A 38 -27.18 -15.07 -2.38
C GLN A 38 -26.12 -13.97 -2.64
N ASN A 39 -26.33 -12.74 -2.12
CA ASN A 39 -25.20 -11.80 -1.93
C ASN A 39 -24.74 -11.87 -0.49
N SER A 40 -23.45 -12.14 -0.26
CA SER A 40 -22.89 -12.20 1.07
C SER A 40 -22.55 -10.80 1.57
N SER A 41 -22.38 -10.64 2.88
CA SER A 41 -21.88 -9.37 3.41
C SER A 41 -20.35 -9.29 3.24
N PRO A 42 -19.80 -8.09 2.98
CA PRO A 42 -18.36 -7.89 2.95
C PRO A 42 -17.71 -8.20 4.30
N VAL A 43 -16.41 -8.44 4.29
CA VAL A 43 -15.59 -8.65 5.49
C VAL A 43 -14.55 -7.53 5.56
N ALA A 44 -14.71 -6.63 6.53
CA ALA A 44 -13.75 -5.55 6.78
C ALA A 44 -12.51 -6.06 7.53
N GLU A 45 -11.35 -5.53 7.18
CA GLU A 45 -10.07 -5.90 7.80
C GLU A 45 -9.73 -4.99 9.00
N ASN A 46 -8.87 -5.49 9.90
CA ASN A 46 -8.26 -4.63 10.91
C ASN A 46 -6.94 -4.08 10.37
N LEU A 47 -6.71 -2.80 10.58
CA LEU A 47 -5.54 -2.10 10.06
C LEU A 47 -4.75 -1.44 11.18
N SER A 48 -3.44 -1.34 10.99
CA SER A 48 -2.55 -0.68 11.95
C SER A 48 -1.63 0.29 11.22
N TYR A 49 -1.52 1.51 11.75
CA TYR A 49 -0.64 2.54 11.23
C TYR A 49 0.23 3.13 12.34
N ASN A 50 1.42 3.56 11.96
CA ASN A 50 2.31 4.34 12.81
C ASN A 50 2.42 5.76 12.26
N THR A 51 2.48 6.73 13.16
CA THR A 51 2.83 8.11 12.79
C THR A 51 3.60 8.80 13.91
N PHE A 52 4.14 9.96 13.61
CA PHE A 52 4.61 10.89 14.62
C PHE A 52 3.53 11.90 14.99
N ARG A 53 3.70 12.54 16.15
CA ARG A 53 2.83 13.66 16.54
C ARG A 53 2.79 14.70 15.43
N ASP A 54 1.60 15.24 15.21
CA ASP A 54 1.35 16.32 14.25
C ASP A 54 1.64 15.95 12.77
N ILE A 55 1.89 14.65 12.48
CA ILE A 55 2.07 14.13 11.12
C ILE A 55 0.81 13.35 10.70
N PRO A 56 0.08 13.78 9.65
CA PRO A 56 -1.07 13.05 9.15
C PRO A 56 -0.70 11.66 8.61
N VAL A 57 -1.63 10.72 8.74
CA VAL A 57 -1.59 9.42 8.07
C VAL A 57 -2.54 9.49 6.87
N LYS A 58 -2.03 9.14 5.69
CA LYS A 58 -2.84 8.84 4.52
C LYS A 58 -2.88 7.32 4.37
N GLY A 59 -4.06 6.74 4.40
CA GLY A 59 -4.24 5.28 4.36
C GLY A 59 -5.40 4.86 3.48
N GLN A 60 -5.56 3.55 3.37
CA GLN A 60 -6.60 2.90 2.57
C GLN A 60 -7.29 1.87 3.46
N LEU A 61 -8.61 1.98 3.58
CA LEU A 61 -9.44 0.96 4.21
C LEU A 61 -9.50 -0.28 3.31
N SER A 62 -9.55 -1.45 3.94
CA SER A 62 -9.51 -2.74 3.24
C SER A 62 -10.67 -3.62 3.67
N ALA A 63 -11.24 -4.32 2.72
CA ALA A 63 -12.30 -5.30 2.92
C ALA A 63 -12.33 -6.26 1.73
N SER A 64 -12.76 -7.49 1.97
CA SER A 64 -13.00 -8.47 0.92
C SER A 64 -14.49 -8.75 0.80
N ASP A 65 -14.96 -8.86 -0.43
CA ASP A 65 -16.31 -9.33 -0.73
C ASP A 65 -16.26 -10.74 -1.34
N PRO A 66 -17.04 -11.72 -0.86
CA PRO A 66 -16.98 -13.09 -1.37
C PRO A 66 -17.36 -13.22 -2.85
N GLU A 67 -18.23 -12.34 -3.34
CA GLU A 67 -18.68 -12.29 -4.72
C GLU A 67 -17.81 -11.37 -5.59
N GLY A 68 -16.89 -10.63 -4.97
CA GLY A 68 -16.00 -9.67 -5.65
C GLY A 68 -16.71 -8.37 -6.01
N ASP A 69 -17.81 -8.05 -5.32
CA ASP A 69 -18.53 -6.80 -5.52
C ASP A 69 -17.66 -5.57 -5.19
N ALA A 70 -17.96 -4.46 -5.87
CA ALA A 70 -17.34 -3.19 -5.54
C ALA A 70 -17.78 -2.70 -4.15
N LEU A 71 -16.84 -2.18 -3.37
CA LEU A 71 -17.06 -1.77 -1.99
C LEU A 71 -16.95 -0.25 -1.83
N THR A 72 -17.81 0.30 -0.98
CA THR A 72 -17.69 1.65 -0.42
C THR A 72 -17.51 1.59 1.09
N PHE A 73 -17.01 2.65 1.70
CA PHE A 73 -16.61 2.65 3.11
C PHE A 73 -17.17 3.83 3.89
N GLU A 74 -17.62 3.55 5.10
CA GLU A 74 -18.13 4.57 6.03
C GLU A 74 -17.45 4.48 7.39
N ILE A 75 -17.17 5.63 8.02
CA ILE A 75 -16.64 5.69 9.39
C ILE A 75 -17.78 5.47 10.38
N ALA A 76 -17.64 4.47 11.25
CA ALA A 76 -18.67 4.10 12.22
C ALA A 76 -18.41 4.70 13.61
N ASP A 77 -17.17 4.65 14.11
CA ASP A 77 -16.77 5.29 15.36
C ASP A 77 -15.56 6.20 15.13
N LEU A 78 -15.62 7.43 15.64
CA LEU A 78 -14.53 8.42 15.49
C LEU A 78 -13.38 8.17 16.47
N PRO A 79 -12.15 8.58 16.09
CA PRO A 79 -10.99 8.56 16.98
C PRO A 79 -11.09 9.58 18.12
N LYS A 80 -10.29 9.38 19.17
CA LYS A 80 -10.30 10.23 20.39
C LYS A 80 -9.12 11.20 20.46
N LYS A 81 -8.08 11.01 19.65
CA LYS A 81 -6.84 11.81 19.67
C LYS A 81 -6.52 12.43 18.31
N GLY A 82 -7.42 12.33 17.35
CA GLY A 82 -7.28 12.90 16.02
C GLY A 82 -8.63 13.02 15.35
N ILE A 83 -8.59 13.44 14.09
CA ILE A 83 -9.75 13.56 13.21
C ILE A 83 -9.49 12.66 12.01
N VAL A 84 -10.51 11.89 11.61
CA VAL A 84 -10.50 11.08 10.39
C VAL A 84 -11.46 11.65 9.36
N GLN A 85 -11.01 11.67 8.11
CA GLN A 85 -11.81 12.01 6.93
C GLN A 85 -11.66 10.88 5.92
N THR A 86 -12.75 10.45 5.28
CA THR A 86 -12.78 9.42 4.23
C THR A 86 -13.51 9.97 3.01
N GLU A 87 -13.11 9.55 1.81
CA GLU A 87 -13.76 9.91 0.54
C GLU A 87 -14.75 8.81 0.07
N GLY A 88 -14.94 7.76 0.86
CA GLY A 88 -15.89 6.67 0.58
C GLY A 88 -15.36 5.56 -0.33
N ASP A 89 -14.31 5.84 -1.11
CA ASP A 89 -13.52 4.84 -1.86
C ASP A 89 -12.53 4.06 -0.98
N GLY A 90 -12.60 4.28 0.35
CA GLY A 90 -11.72 3.70 1.35
C GLY A 90 -10.46 4.52 1.60
N SER A 91 -10.13 5.52 0.78
CA SER A 91 -9.05 6.43 1.09
C SER A 91 -9.41 7.28 2.31
N PHE A 92 -8.46 7.43 3.24
CA PHE A 92 -8.68 8.24 4.43
C PHE A 92 -7.45 9.06 4.82
N VAL A 93 -7.72 10.18 5.48
CA VAL A 93 -6.71 10.99 6.16
C VAL A 93 -7.02 11.03 7.65
N TYR A 94 -6.10 10.53 8.45
CA TYR A 94 -6.12 10.72 9.90
C TYR A 94 -5.12 11.82 10.28
N THR A 95 -5.58 12.85 10.97
CA THR A 95 -4.73 13.92 11.50
C THR A 95 -4.72 13.87 13.03
N PRO A 96 -3.57 13.57 13.66
CA PRO A 96 -3.44 13.70 15.11
C PRO A 96 -3.80 15.12 15.57
N GLU A 97 -4.56 15.25 16.65
CA GLU A 97 -4.72 16.55 17.31
C GLU A 97 -3.36 16.99 17.91
N ALA A 98 -3.13 18.30 17.93
CA ALA A 98 -1.87 18.89 18.34
C ALA A 98 -1.34 18.32 19.67
N GLY A 99 -0.13 17.75 19.63
CA GLY A 99 0.59 17.25 20.80
C GLY A 99 0.06 15.95 21.42
N LYS A 100 -0.97 15.30 20.86
CA LYS A 100 -1.43 13.98 21.31
C LYS A 100 -0.38 12.89 21.03
N LYS A 101 -0.43 11.80 21.79
CA LYS A 101 0.47 10.63 21.66
C LYS A 101 -0.18 9.33 22.14
N GLY A 102 0.47 8.21 21.84
CA GLY A 102 0.03 6.86 22.18
C GLY A 102 -1.03 6.34 21.20
N GLN A 103 -1.67 5.23 21.57
CA GLN A 103 -2.65 4.58 20.71
C GLN A 103 -3.95 5.39 20.58
N ASP A 104 -4.48 5.46 19.36
CA ASP A 104 -5.82 5.93 19.02
C ASP A 104 -6.47 4.91 18.07
N SER A 105 -7.79 4.96 17.92
CA SER A 105 -8.47 4.05 16.99
C SER A 105 -9.80 4.61 16.52
N PHE A 106 -10.18 4.23 15.30
CA PHE A 106 -11.51 4.47 14.74
C PHE A 106 -12.01 3.18 14.10
N SER A 107 -13.30 3.07 13.86
CA SER A 107 -13.90 1.90 13.20
C SER A 107 -14.60 2.28 11.91
N TYR A 108 -14.72 1.32 11.00
CA TYR A 108 -15.37 1.52 9.71
C TYR A 108 -16.20 0.30 9.32
N ILE A 109 -17.10 0.50 8.36
CA ILE A 109 -17.94 -0.54 7.75
C ILE A 109 -17.75 -0.47 6.23
N ALA A 110 -17.65 -1.64 5.60
CA ALA A 110 -17.70 -1.79 4.15
C ALA A 110 -19.13 -2.08 3.70
N VAL A 111 -19.52 -1.51 2.55
CA VAL A 111 -20.85 -1.61 1.96
C VAL A 111 -20.71 -2.08 0.52
N ASP A 112 -21.36 -3.20 0.19
CA ASP A 112 -21.40 -3.73 -1.19
C ASP A 112 -22.43 -2.99 -2.07
N THR A 113 -22.50 -3.39 -3.34
CA THR A 113 -23.43 -2.79 -4.31
C THR A 113 -24.90 -3.11 -4.05
N ALA A 114 -25.19 -4.17 -3.28
CA ALA A 114 -26.53 -4.55 -2.85
C ALA A 114 -26.97 -3.87 -1.54
N GLY A 115 -26.06 -3.18 -0.86
CA GLY A 115 -26.28 -2.50 0.41
C GLY A 115 -26.08 -3.38 1.65
N ASN A 116 -25.47 -4.57 1.53
CA ASN A 116 -25.07 -5.34 2.70
C ASN A 116 -23.90 -4.66 3.42
N LEU A 117 -23.86 -4.81 4.75
CA LEU A 117 -22.88 -4.18 5.62
C LEU A 117 -21.96 -5.23 6.21
N SER A 118 -20.66 -4.93 6.27
CA SER A 118 -19.71 -5.73 7.04
C SER A 118 -19.90 -5.55 8.54
N ASP A 119 -19.34 -6.47 9.33
CA ASP A 119 -18.95 -6.16 10.70
C ASP A 119 -17.91 -5.02 10.73
N LYS A 120 -17.74 -4.37 11.88
CA LYS A 120 -16.81 -3.25 12.03
C LYS A 120 -15.35 -3.71 11.90
N GLY A 121 -14.62 -3.12 10.96
CA GLY A 121 -13.15 -3.13 10.94
C GLY A 121 -12.59 -2.07 11.88
N ILE A 122 -11.45 -2.32 12.50
CA ILE A 122 -10.77 -1.38 13.42
C ILE A 122 -9.48 -0.90 12.80
N VAL A 123 -9.32 0.42 12.71
CA VAL A 123 -8.03 1.05 12.39
C VAL A 123 -7.39 1.52 13.68
N THR A 124 -6.22 0.97 13.99
CA THR A 124 -5.38 1.34 15.13
C THR A 124 -4.26 2.27 14.67
N ILE A 125 -4.02 3.37 15.40
CA ILE A 125 -2.97 4.33 15.08
C ILE A 125 -2.07 4.54 16.29
N SER A 126 -0.78 4.27 16.11
CA SER A 126 0.26 4.50 17.12
C SER A 126 0.93 5.85 16.86
N ILE A 127 0.60 6.84 17.69
CA ILE A 127 1.15 8.21 17.59
C ILE A 127 2.40 8.32 18.46
N ASN A 128 3.56 8.28 17.82
CA ASN A 128 4.86 8.24 18.47
C ASN A 128 5.49 9.63 18.58
N LYS A 129 6.46 9.77 19.49
CA LYS A 129 7.28 10.98 19.57
C LYS A 129 8.54 10.77 18.72
N GLN A 130 8.85 11.73 17.85
CA GLN A 130 10.14 11.79 17.16
C GLN A 130 11.30 11.79 18.16
N SER A 131 12.36 11.05 17.85
CA SER A 131 13.64 11.12 18.55
C SER A 131 14.44 12.37 18.16
N THR A 132 14.18 12.91 16.98
CA THR A 132 14.80 14.15 16.48
C THR A 132 13.82 15.33 16.44
N LYS A 133 14.32 16.53 16.11
CA LYS A 133 13.49 17.70 15.79
C LYS A 133 13.45 17.97 14.28
N LEU A 134 13.79 16.98 13.47
CA LEU A 134 13.86 17.14 12.03
C LEU A 134 12.45 17.33 11.46
N THR A 135 12.33 18.26 10.51
CA THR A 135 11.15 18.49 9.69
C THR A 135 11.61 18.77 8.27
N TYR A 136 10.81 18.37 7.29
CA TYR A 136 11.08 18.64 5.88
C TYR A 136 10.12 19.70 5.33
N ALA A 137 10.66 20.71 4.65
CA ALA A 137 9.88 21.79 4.07
C ALA A 137 9.01 21.33 2.89
N ASP A 138 9.36 20.21 2.25
CA ASP A 138 8.72 19.65 1.06
C ASP A 138 7.87 18.40 1.31
N MET A 139 7.57 18.06 2.58
CA MET A 139 6.84 16.84 2.93
C MET A 139 5.53 17.06 3.69
N ALA A 140 5.14 18.29 4.02
CA ALA A 140 4.00 18.56 4.92
C ALA A 140 2.69 17.83 4.54
N ASP A 141 2.39 17.73 3.25
CA ASP A 141 1.20 17.04 2.72
C ASP A 141 1.52 15.70 2.04
N ASN A 142 2.77 15.23 2.12
CA ASN A 142 3.19 14.00 1.48
C ASN A 142 2.89 12.78 2.37
N GLY A 143 2.28 11.74 1.81
CA GLY A 143 1.89 10.52 2.55
C GLY A 143 3.07 9.77 3.17
N SER A 144 4.27 9.91 2.59
CA SER A 144 5.49 9.25 3.03
C SER A 144 6.29 10.07 4.04
N TYR A 145 5.72 11.15 4.61
CA TYR A 145 6.44 12.02 5.55
C TYR A 145 6.86 11.28 6.82
N TYR A 146 5.99 10.42 7.37
CA TYR A 146 6.36 9.54 8.47
C TYR A 146 7.60 8.69 8.11
N SER A 147 7.57 8.04 6.95
CA SER A 147 8.65 7.16 6.49
C SER A 147 9.97 7.91 6.30
N ALA A 148 9.93 9.10 5.69
CA ALA A 148 11.09 9.96 5.53
C ALA A 148 11.73 10.37 6.86
N LEU A 149 10.92 10.65 7.88
CA LEU A 149 11.41 10.95 9.22
C LEU A 149 12.02 9.71 9.87
N VAL A 150 11.38 8.54 9.77
CA VAL A 150 11.91 7.27 10.30
C VAL A 150 13.28 6.96 9.69
N LEU A 151 13.44 7.07 8.37
CA LEU A 151 14.73 6.84 7.71
C LEU A 151 15.82 7.80 8.22
N ALA A 152 15.46 9.06 8.48
CA ALA A 152 16.40 10.03 9.01
C ALA A 152 16.80 9.73 10.45
N GLU A 153 15.86 9.31 11.31
CA GLU A 153 16.14 8.91 12.69
C GLU A 153 17.01 7.65 12.76
N LYS A 154 16.89 6.75 11.76
CA LYS A 154 17.74 5.57 11.58
C LYS A 154 19.09 5.88 10.94
N GLY A 155 19.31 7.10 10.44
CA GLY A 155 20.53 7.48 9.72
C GLY A 155 20.68 6.82 8.35
N ILE A 156 19.57 6.34 7.75
CA ILE A 156 19.56 5.68 6.45
C ILE A 156 19.49 6.72 5.31
N LEU A 157 18.54 7.66 5.41
CA LEU A 157 18.39 8.76 4.45
C LEU A 157 17.83 10.00 5.16
N THR A 158 18.60 11.08 5.19
CA THR A 158 18.21 12.36 5.81
C THR A 158 17.79 13.43 4.79
N GLY A 159 17.97 13.18 3.48
CA GLY A 159 17.74 14.18 2.46
C GLY A 159 18.79 15.29 2.43
N GLU A 160 18.42 16.45 1.91
CA GLU A 160 19.29 17.60 1.66
C GLU A 160 19.04 18.71 2.68
N LYS A 161 20.10 19.44 3.05
CA LYS A 161 19.98 20.67 3.84
C LYS A 161 20.32 21.88 3.00
N LEU A 162 19.41 22.84 2.92
CA LEU A 162 19.63 24.12 2.24
C LEU A 162 19.38 25.27 3.24
N GLY A 163 20.46 25.95 3.63
CA GLY A 163 20.39 26.94 4.71
C GLY A 163 19.97 26.30 6.04
N SER A 164 18.86 26.76 6.60
CA SER A 164 18.28 26.23 7.85
C SER A 164 17.26 25.12 7.65
N GLU A 165 16.84 24.86 6.42
CA GLU A 165 15.74 23.93 6.10
C GLU A 165 16.28 22.61 5.55
N TYR A 166 15.49 21.55 5.75
CA TYR A 166 15.73 20.23 5.19
C TYR A 166 14.68 19.93 4.12
N PHE A 167 15.12 19.24 3.06
CA PHE A 167 14.31 18.83 1.92
C PHE A 167 14.54 17.35 1.68
N PHE A 168 13.47 16.55 1.72
CA PHE A 168 13.57 15.12 1.45
C PHE A 168 13.70 14.84 -0.05
N ARG A 169 13.08 15.69 -0.87
CA ARG A 169 12.89 15.52 -2.32
C ARG A 169 12.09 14.26 -2.65
N PRO A 170 10.80 14.19 -2.25
CA PRO A 170 10.00 12.97 -2.38
C PRO A 170 9.94 12.42 -3.81
N ASP A 171 9.93 13.29 -4.81
CA ASP A 171 9.81 12.92 -6.23
C ASP A 171 11.17 12.64 -6.91
N ALA A 172 12.29 12.84 -6.19
CA ALA A 172 13.60 12.51 -6.75
C ALA A 172 13.72 11.01 -6.94
N THR A 173 14.29 10.60 -8.07
CA THR A 173 14.59 9.19 -8.38
C THR A 173 15.72 8.68 -7.49
N VAL A 174 15.66 7.41 -7.11
CA VAL A 174 16.74 6.73 -6.37
C VAL A 174 17.59 5.93 -7.35
N THR A 175 18.92 6.00 -7.22
CA THR A 175 19.84 5.18 -8.03
C THR A 175 19.95 3.75 -7.48
N ARG A 176 20.37 2.79 -8.32
CA ARG A 176 20.62 1.40 -7.87
C ARG A 176 21.61 1.33 -6.71
N GLY A 177 22.68 2.14 -6.74
CA GLY A 177 23.69 2.20 -5.69
C GLY A 177 23.15 2.74 -4.37
N GLU A 178 22.37 3.83 -4.41
CA GLU A 178 21.74 4.40 -3.22
C GLU A 178 20.72 3.44 -2.60
N PHE A 179 19.84 2.85 -3.42
CA PHE A 179 18.82 1.94 -2.91
C PHE A 179 19.43 0.71 -2.26
N LEU A 180 20.45 0.11 -2.87
CA LEU A 180 21.16 -1.03 -2.30
C LEU A 180 21.80 -0.66 -0.95
N ALA A 181 22.45 0.50 -0.86
CA ALA A 181 23.07 0.96 0.38
C ALA A 181 22.01 1.16 1.48
N MET A 182 20.85 1.74 1.14
CA MET A 182 19.74 1.90 2.09
C MET A 182 19.17 0.56 2.55
N CYS A 183 19.02 -0.43 1.67
CA CYS A 183 18.53 -1.76 2.03
C CYS A 183 19.48 -2.46 3.01
N LEU A 184 20.79 -2.43 2.75
CA LEU A 184 21.77 -3.06 3.64
C LEU A 184 21.89 -2.32 4.97
N ALA A 185 21.75 -0.99 4.98
CA ALA A 185 21.72 -0.22 6.23
C ALA A 185 20.45 -0.51 7.05
N MET A 186 19.31 -0.71 6.40
CA MET A 186 18.04 -1.07 7.04
C MET A 186 18.08 -2.44 7.72
N ASP A 187 18.71 -3.44 7.09
CA ASP A 187 18.90 -4.80 7.65
C ASP A 187 20.12 -4.91 8.60
N ASP A 188 20.79 -3.78 8.93
CA ASP A 188 22.03 -3.76 9.72
C ASP A 188 23.13 -4.70 9.18
N THR A 189 23.17 -4.87 7.86
CA THR A 189 24.16 -5.72 7.19
C THR A 189 25.54 -5.07 7.27
N LYS A 190 26.50 -5.80 7.85
CA LYS A 190 27.90 -5.38 7.92
C LYS A 190 28.55 -5.45 6.54
N THR A 191 28.94 -4.29 6.02
CA THR A 191 29.65 -4.20 4.74
C THR A 191 31.12 -4.58 4.84
N LEU A 192 31.66 -5.14 3.77
CA LEU A 192 33.08 -5.46 3.64
C LEU A 192 33.95 -4.17 3.66
N PRO A 193 34.94 -4.05 4.56
CA PRO A 193 35.81 -2.88 4.62
C PRO A 193 36.89 -2.92 3.52
N GLY A 194 37.36 -1.74 3.10
CA GLY A 194 38.54 -1.61 2.22
C GLY A 194 38.34 -2.06 0.77
N ILE A 195 37.10 -2.24 0.32
CA ILE A 195 36.81 -2.63 -1.06
C ILE A 195 37.17 -1.51 -2.04
N THR A 196 38.02 -1.85 -3.00
CA THR A 196 38.39 -0.98 -4.12
C THR A 196 37.95 -1.52 -5.48
N ARG A 197 37.55 -2.80 -5.57
CA ARG A 197 37.05 -3.47 -6.78
C ARG A 197 35.85 -4.37 -6.44
N THR A 198 34.79 -4.30 -7.24
CA THR A 198 33.52 -5.02 -6.98
C THR A 198 33.37 -6.33 -7.73
N GLY A 199 34.16 -6.55 -8.79
CA GLY A 199 34.03 -7.71 -9.68
C GLY A 199 33.09 -7.50 -10.87
N PHE A 200 32.36 -6.38 -10.91
CA PHE A 200 31.63 -5.96 -12.10
C PHE A 200 32.55 -5.30 -13.13
N SER A 201 32.23 -5.44 -14.42
CA SER A 201 33.01 -4.85 -15.51
C SER A 201 32.94 -3.33 -15.52
N ASP A 202 31.89 -2.72 -14.96
CA ASP A 202 31.73 -1.27 -14.80
C ASP A 202 32.30 -0.74 -13.46
N ASP A 203 33.21 -1.46 -12.80
CA ASP A 203 33.78 -1.09 -11.49
C ASP A 203 34.35 0.34 -11.41
N ALA A 204 34.79 0.91 -12.54
CA ALA A 204 35.26 2.29 -12.62
C ALA A 204 34.13 3.33 -12.46
N SER A 205 32.88 2.99 -12.80
CA SER A 205 31.71 3.85 -12.65
C SER A 205 31.12 3.79 -11.23
N ILE A 206 31.45 2.74 -10.46
CA ILE A 206 30.97 2.53 -9.09
C ILE A 206 31.70 3.47 -8.14
N PRO A 207 30.98 4.41 -7.49
CA PRO A 207 31.60 5.33 -6.54
C PRO A 207 32.26 4.57 -5.39
N MET A 208 33.40 5.06 -4.92
CA MET A 208 34.16 4.44 -3.83
C MET A 208 33.33 4.13 -2.58
N TRP A 209 32.36 5.00 -2.25
CA TRP A 209 31.48 4.80 -1.11
C TRP A 209 30.43 3.69 -1.32
N VAL A 210 30.06 3.41 -2.58
CA VAL A 210 29.09 2.36 -2.97
C VAL A 210 29.75 0.97 -3.02
N LYS A 211 31.05 0.90 -3.35
CA LYS A 211 31.75 -0.38 -3.56
C LYS A 211 31.62 -1.39 -2.41
N PRO A 212 31.74 -0.99 -1.12
CA PRO A 212 31.51 -1.92 0.00
C PRO A 212 30.14 -2.59 -0.03
N TYR A 213 29.08 -1.83 -0.34
CA TYR A 213 27.71 -2.32 -0.41
C TYR A 213 27.54 -3.29 -1.58
N VAL A 214 28.03 -2.92 -2.76
CA VAL A 214 27.93 -3.75 -3.98
C VAL A 214 28.66 -5.07 -3.81
N SER A 215 29.91 -5.07 -3.33
CA SER A 215 30.66 -6.31 -3.12
C SER A 215 30.02 -7.19 -2.06
N THR A 216 29.50 -6.60 -0.98
CA THR A 216 28.79 -7.34 0.07
C THR A 216 27.54 -8.00 -0.49
N ALA A 217 26.72 -7.24 -1.21
CA ALA A 217 25.49 -7.73 -1.81
C ALA A 217 25.74 -8.83 -2.85
N LEU A 218 26.76 -8.69 -3.70
CA LEU A 218 27.13 -9.70 -4.67
C LEU A 218 27.59 -11.00 -3.98
N MET A 219 28.44 -10.90 -2.96
CA MET A 219 28.92 -12.07 -2.21
C MET A 219 27.81 -12.77 -1.42
N SER A 220 26.82 -12.02 -0.95
CA SER A 220 25.66 -12.54 -0.23
C SER A 220 24.53 -13.02 -1.15
N GLY A 221 24.68 -12.89 -2.47
CA GLY A 221 23.65 -13.28 -3.45
C GLY A 221 22.42 -12.36 -3.47
N ILE A 222 22.51 -11.17 -2.86
CA ILE A 222 21.43 -10.18 -2.86
C ILE A 222 21.25 -9.58 -4.26
N ILE A 223 22.38 -9.38 -4.96
CA ILE A 223 22.41 -8.93 -6.35
C ILE A 223 23.21 -9.90 -7.21
N THR A 224 22.86 -9.96 -8.49
CA THR A 224 23.58 -10.74 -9.51
C THR A 224 24.15 -9.85 -10.63
N GLY A 225 23.63 -8.63 -10.78
CA GLY A 225 23.91 -7.75 -11.91
C GLY A 225 23.24 -8.21 -13.21
N PHE A 226 23.53 -7.52 -14.30
CA PHE A 226 22.99 -7.85 -15.62
C PHE A 226 24.06 -7.71 -16.70
N ARG A 227 23.82 -8.31 -17.86
CA ARG A 227 24.73 -8.21 -19.00
C ARG A 227 24.38 -7.00 -19.85
N ASP A 228 25.38 -6.18 -20.17
CA ASP A 228 25.21 -5.08 -21.12
C ASP A 228 25.17 -5.56 -22.58
N GLY A 229 25.12 -4.62 -23.53
CA GLY A 229 25.08 -4.91 -24.97
C GLY A 229 26.31 -5.68 -25.49
N ASP A 230 27.43 -5.62 -24.77
CA ASP A 230 28.68 -6.32 -25.09
C ASP A 230 28.82 -7.64 -24.30
N GLY A 231 27.78 -8.04 -23.55
CA GLY A 231 27.73 -9.26 -22.74
C GLY A 231 28.53 -9.18 -21.43
N GLN A 232 29.03 -8.01 -21.06
CA GLN A 232 29.79 -7.80 -19.83
C GLN A 232 28.86 -7.72 -18.62
N LEU A 233 29.25 -8.32 -17.50
CA LEU A 233 28.46 -8.27 -16.28
C LEU A 233 28.67 -6.91 -15.59
N ILE A 234 27.60 -6.12 -15.47
CA ILE A 234 27.62 -4.77 -14.91
C ILE A 234 26.60 -4.59 -13.78
N PHE A 235 26.79 -3.55 -12.97
CA PHE A 235 25.85 -3.15 -11.91
C PHE A 235 25.06 -1.88 -12.26
N ALA A 236 25.64 -0.92 -12.99
CA ALA A 236 25.03 0.37 -13.34
C ALA A 236 24.57 1.18 -12.09
N PRO A 237 25.50 1.55 -11.19
CA PRO A 237 25.23 2.11 -9.86
C PRO A 237 24.48 3.45 -9.87
N GLN A 238 24.66 4.25 -10.92
CA GLN A 238 24.13 5.63 -11.01
C GLN A 238 22.82 5.71 -11.79
N GLU A 239 22.43 4.62 -12.41
CA GLU A 239 21.17 4.57 -13.14
C GLU A 239 20.01 4.46 -12.13
N PRO A 240 18.86 5.08 -12.42
CA PRO A 240 17.68 4.95 -11.58
C PRO A 240 17.25 3.50 -11.41
N ILE A 241 16.90 3.12 -10.19
CA ILE A 241 16.34 1.80 -9.91
C ILE A 241 14.85 1.78 -10.25
N THR A 242 14.40 0.69 -10.85
CA THR A 242 12.97 0.42 -11.08
C THR A 242 12.33 -0.23 -9.86
N MET A 243 11.00 -0.14 -9.76
CA MET A 243 10.21 -0.81 -8.71
C MET A 243 10.49 -2.32 -8.67
N SER A 244 10.50 -2.98 -9.83
CA SER A 244 10.76 -4.43 -9.93
C SER A 244 12.18 -4.81 -9.48
N GLU A 245 13.18 -4.00 -9.80
CA GLU A 245 14.55 -4.22 -9.29
C GLU A 245 14.62 -4.02 -7.78
N ALA A 246 14.00 -2.96 -7.27
CA ALA A 246 13.90 -2.68 -5.84
C ALA A 246 13.21 -3.82 -5.09
N ALA A 247 12.15 -4.39 -5.66
CA ALA A 247 11.44 -5.52 -5.11
C ALA A 247 12.32 -6.76 -4.99
N VAL A 248 13.07 -7.10 -6.05
CA VAL A 248 14.01 -8.24 -6.01
C VAL A 248 15.12 -8.02 -4.98
N VAL A 249 15.69 -6.82 -4.90
CA VAL A 249 16.72 -6.49 -3.91
C VAL A 249 16.17 -6.67 -2.48
N LEU A 250 15.01 -6.08 -2.17
CA LEU A 250 14.41 -6.21 -0.84
C LEU A 250 14.00 -7.64 -0.50
N ASN A 251 13.39 -8.38 -1.44
CA ASN A 251 13.03 -9.77 -1.24
C ASN A 251 14.26 -10.61 -0.84
N ASN A 252 15.40 -10.39 -1.51
CA ASN A 252 16.64 -11.09 -1.21
C ASN A 252 17.28 -10.65 0.12
N VAL A 253 17.19 -9.37 0.47
CA VAL A 253 17.66 -8.85 1.78
C VAL A 253 16.83 -9.44 2.92
N LEU A 254 15.50 -9.40 2.79
CA LEU A 254 14.56 -9.84 3.81
C LEU A 254 14.51 -11.37 3.93
N LYS A 255 14.83 -12.08 2.85
CA LYS A 255 14.71 -13.54 2.72
C LYS A 255 13.27 -14.01 2.98
N VAL A 256 12.32 -13.29 2.40
CA VAL A 256 10.91 -13.66 2.47
C VAL A 256 10.72 -15.00 1.75
N SER A 257 10.02 -15.93 2.38
CA SER A 257 9.64 -17.20 1.76
C SER A 257 8.65 -16.95 0.64
N ASP A 258 8.76 -17.75 -0.42
CA ASP A 258 7.81 -17.68 -1.53
C ASP A 258 6.40 -17.99 -1.04
N VAL A 259 5.48 -17.11 -1.41
CA VAL A 259 4.04 -17.34 -1.27
C VAL A 259 3.48 -17.80 -2.62
N GLU A 260 2.40 -18.58 -2.58
CA GLU A 260 1.70 -18.96 -3.80
C GLU A 260 1.23 -17.71 -4.53
N ALA A 261 1.47 -17.66 -5.84
CA ALA A 261 1.03 -16.55 -6.67
C ALA A 261 -0.50 -16.46 -6.63
N VAL A 262 -1.01 -15.36 -6.12
CA VAL A 262 -2.42 -14.98 -6.27
C VAL A 262 -2.52 -14.16 -7.56
N ASP A 263 -3.58 -14.34 -8.35
CA ASP A 263 -3.84 -13.64 -9.63
C ASP A 263 -3.91 -12.09 -9.52
N ALA A 264 -3.52 -11.50 -8.39
CA ALA A 264 -3.56 -10.07 -8.09
C ALA A 264 -2.52 -9.23 -8.85
N ILE A 265 -1.45 -9.85 -9.37
CA ILE A 265 -0.44 -9.16 -10.18
C ILE A 265 -0.47 -9.71 -11.60
N SER A 266 -0.82 -8.86 -12.57
CA SER A 266 -0.76 -9.24 -13.99
C SER A 266 0.70 -9.32 -14.45
N GLN A 267 1.04 -10.43 -15.13
CA GLN A 267 2.34 -10.60 -15.81
C GLN A 267 2.58 -9.57 -16.92
N ASP A 268 1.55 -8.83 -17.34
CA ASP A 268 1.68 -7.76 -18.33
C ASP A 268 2.31 -6.49 -17.75
N VAL A 269 2.32 -6.33 -16.42
CA VAL A 269 2.85 -5.16 -15.70
C VAL A 269 4.18 -5.47 -15.02
N CYS A 270 4.30 -6.67 -14.43
CA CYS A 270 5.51 -7.10 -13.74
C CYS A 270 6.34 -8.06 -14.62
N PRO A 271 7.63 -7.81 -14.86
CA PRO A 271 8.46 -8.71 -15.64
C PRO A 271 8.66 -10.05 -14.91
N ALA A 272 8.67 -11.15 -15.65
CA ALA A 272 8.69 -12.51 -15.10
C ALA A 272 9.84 -12.78 -14.10
N TRP A 273 10.99 -12.11 -14.26
CA TRP A 273 12.14 -12.27 -13.35
C TRP A 273 11.93 -11.60 -11.97
N ALA A 274 11.02 -10.64 -11.86
CA ALA A 274 10.70 -9.93 -10.62
C ALA A 274 9.37 -10.39 -9.98
N TYR A 275 8.54 -11.09 -10.74
CA TYR A 275 7.18 -11.47 -10.36
C TYR A 275 7.08 -12.07 -8.95
N GLN A 276 7.88 -13.10 -8.66
CA GLN A 276 7.83 -13.75 -7.34
C GLN A 276 8.21 -12.80 -6.20
N ALA A 277 9.19 -11.91 -6.42
CA ALA A 277 9.60 -10.95 -5.41
C ALA A 277 8.50 -9.92 -5.14
N GLU A 278 7.83 -9.41 -6.18
CA GLU A 278 6.72 -8.48 -6.00
C GLU A 278 5.53 -9.13 -5.29
N VAL A 279 5.19 -10.38 -5.63
CA VAL A 279 4.17 -11.17 -4.92
C VAL A 279 4.53 -11.34 -3.44
N ASN A 280 5.77 -11.74 -3.13
CA ASN A 280 6.24 -11.92 -1.75
C ASN A 280 6.17 -10.61 -0.94
N LEU A 281 6.61 -9.50 -1.52
CA LEU A 281 6.59 -8.19 -0.87
C LEU A 281 5.18 -7.64 -0.71
N SER A 282 4.27 -7.92 -1.66
CA SER A 282 2.87 -7.57 -1.55
C SER A 282 2.18 -8.33 -0.42
N ALA A 283 2.44 -9.63 -0.28
CA ALA A 283 1.96 -10.42 0.85
C ALA A 283 2.49 -9.94 2.22
N CYS A 284 3.61 -9.21 2.22
CA CYS A 284 4.16 -8.57 3.43
C CYS A 284 3.69 -7.12 3.62
N ASN A 285 2.76 -6.60 2.81
CA ASN A 285 2.34 -5.20 2.80
C ASN A 285 3.48 -4.19 2.56
N ILE A 286 4.59 -4.62 1.94
CA ILE A 286 5.72 -3.75 1.59
C ILE A 286 5.49 -3.04 0.25
N LEU A 287 4.89 -3.76 -0.70
CA LEU A 287 4.59 -3.26 -2.04
C LEU A 287 3.10 -3.36 -2.28
N GLN A 288 2.47 -2.23 -2.56
CA GLN A 288 1.12 -2.23 -3.11
C GLN A 288 1.23 -2.48 -4.61
N PRO A 289 0.48 -3.42 -5.19
CA PRO A 289 0.53 -3.69 -6.62
C PRO A 289 0.21 -2.39 -7.37
N ALA A 290 1.07 -2.02 -8.32
CA ALA A 290 0.90 -0.78 -9.05
C ALA A 290 -0.44 -0.81 -9.80
N ALA A 291 -1.25 0.24 -9.65
CA ALA A 291 -2.36 0.50 -10.56
C ALA A 291 -1.80 0.48 -12.00
N VAL A 292 -2.49 -0.20 -12.92
CA VAL A 292 -2.06 -0.49 -14.29
C VAL A 292 -1.41 0.74 -14.95
N GLN A 293 -0.08 0.81 -14.89
CA GLN A 293 0.72 1.83 -15.55
C GLN A 293 1.85 1.10 -16.26
N ALA A 294 1.72 1.01 -17.58
CA ALA A 294 2.73 0.43 -18.46
C ALA A 294 3.93 1.39 -18.55
N VAL A 295 5.11 0.91 -18.14
CA VAL A 295 6.51 1.39 -18.33
C VAL A 295 7.30 0.94 -17.08
N PRO A 296 8.60 0.56 -17.16
CA PRO A 296 9.39 0.34 -15.95
C PRO A 296 9.31 1.56 -15.03
N GLN A 297 8.63 1.41 -13.89
CA GLN A 297 8.40 2.50 -12.97
C GLN A 297 9.67 2.78 -12.19
N VAL A 298 10.30 3.93 -12.44
CA VAL A 298 11.44 4.38 -11.66
C VAL A 298 10.99 4.71 -10.24
N LEU A 299 11.75 4.23 -9.26
CA LEU A 299 11.42 4.40 -7.85
C LEU A 299 11.77 5.81 -7.37
N THR A 300 10.80 6.51 -6.78
CA THR A 300 11.03 7.80 -6.12
C THR A 300 11.52 7.62 -4.68
N ARG A 301 12.11 8.66 -4.09
CA ARG A 301 12.54 8.66 -2.68
C ARG A 301 11.38 8.39 -1.72
N ALA A 302 10.20 8.94 -2.00
CA ALA A 302 9.00 8.71 -1.19
C ALA A 302 8.62 7.22 -1.19
N GLN A 303 8.55 6.61 -2.37
CA GLN A 303 8.24 5.18 -2.51
C GLN A 303 9.31 4.30 -1.86
N ALA A 304 10.60 4.61 -2.08
CA ALA A 304 11.69 3.90 -1.42
C ALA A 304 11.61 3.98 0.10
N ALA A 305 11.21 5.13 0.65
CA ALA A 305 11.04 5.32 2.09
C ALA A 305 9.94 4.43 2.66
N ASP A 306 8.78 4.40 2.01
CA ASP A 306 7.66 3.56 2.44
C ASP A 306 8.03 2.07 2.37
N MET A 307 8.66 1.63 1.28
CA MET A 307 9.13 0.24 1.13
C MET A 307 10.13 -0.15 2.23
N LEU A 308 11.12 0.72 2.52
CA LEU A 308 12.13 0.45 3.54
C LEU A 308 11.54 0.44 4.95
N VAL A 309 10.60 1.33 5.26
CA VAL A 309 9.97 1.38 6.58
C VAL A 309 9.01 0.21 6.81
N ALA A 310 8.23 -0.19 5.80
CA ALA A 310 7.45 -1.42 5.86
C ALA A 310 8.35 -2.66 6.03
N SER A 311 9.50 -2.68 5.34
CA SER A 311 10.49 -3.76 5.46
C SER A 311 11.06 -3.88 6.88
N MET A 312 11.18 -2.79 7.63
CA MET A 312 11.62 -2.83 9.03
C MET A 312 10.65 -3.60 9.92
N GLU A 313 9.33 -3.56 9.64
CA GLU A 313 8.35 -4.33 10.40
C GLU A 313 8.56 -5.84 10.20
N VAL A 314 8.86 -6.26 8.97
CA VAL A 314 9.22 -7.64 8.63
C VAL A 314 10.50 -8.08 9.36
N VAL A 315 11.54 -7.24 9.36
CA VAL A 315 12.80 -7.52 10.09
C VAL A 315 12.55 -7.64 11.60
N ASN A 316 11.78 -6.72 12.18
CA ASN A 316 11.47 -6.76 13.61
C ASN A 316 10.63 -8.00 14.00
N ALA A 317 9.70 -8.41 13.14
CA ALA A 317 8.91 -9.63 13.34
C ALA A 317 9.81 -10.88 13.31
N ARG A 318 10.75 -10.94 12.36
CA ARG A 318 11.75 -12.01 12.25
C ARG A 318 12.62 -12.09 13.52
N ASP A 319 13.15 -10.97 13.98
CA ASP A 319 14.09 -10.93 15.10
C ASP A 319 13.43 -11.19 16.46
N SER A 320 12.13 -10.89 16.59
CA SER A 320 11.35 -11.17 17.79
C SER A 320 10.83 -12.62 17.88
N GLY A 321 11.10 -13.47 16.87
CA GLY A 321 10.63 -14.85 16.82
C GLY A 321 9.12 -14.99 16.59
N GLY A 322 8.44 -13.90 16.23
CA GLY A 322 7.02 -13.90 15.87
C GLY A 322 6.83 -14.55 14.50
N SER A 323 5.78 -15.36 14.35
CA SER A 323 5.35 -15.77 13.01
C SER A 323 4.94 -14.51 12.24
N LEU A 324 5.49 -14.33 11.02
CA LEU A 324 5.12 -13.28 10.07
C LEU A 324 3.60 -13.25 9.78
N LEU A 325 2.86 -14.31 10.13
CA LEU A 325 1.41 -14.44 9.93
C LEU A 325 0.59 -14.22 11.21
N SER A 326 1.23 -13.87 12.34
CA SER A 326 0.51 -13.69 13.61
C SER A 326 -0.33 -12.41 13.67
N TRP A 327 -0.07 -11.45 12.79
CA TRP A 327 -0.80 -10.19 12.65
C TRP A 327 -1.74 -10.16 11.43
N LEU A 328 -1.71 -11.21 10.59
CA LEU A 328 -2.63 -11.45 9.46
C LEU A 328 -3.85 -12.31 9.90
N LYS A 329 -4.29 -12.15 11.15
CA LYS A 329 -5.51 -12.78 11.68
C LYS A 329 -6.46 -11.75 12.26
#